data_AF-A0A6I5H5G8-F1
#
_entry.id   AF-A0A6I5H5G8-F1
#
_cell.length_a   1.000
_cell.length_b   1.000
_cell.length_c   1.000
_cell.angle_alpha   90.00
_cell.angle_beta   90.00
_cell.angle_gamma   90.00
#
_symmetry.space_group_name_H-M   'P 1'
#
loop_
_entity.id
_entity.type
_entity.pdbx_description
1 polymer ?
#
loop_
_entity_poly.entity_id
_entity_poly.type
_entity_poly.pdbx_seq_one_letter_code
_entity_poly.pdbx_strand_id
1 'polypeptide(L)' 'MRAGDTGPEVTDLQRRLLRVPDVYRDGSTEGTYDATLTAAVARFQLWYGVSGDETGVYGDDTRRALESRTGLGDDS' A
#
# COMPACT_ATOMS: atom_id res chain seq x y z
N MET A 1 -7.72 -0.81 4.91
CA MET A 1 -8.25 -0.16 3.69
C MET A 1 -8.33 -1.18 2.58
N ARG A 2 -9.35 -1.08 1.73
CA ARG A 2 -9.67 -2.04 0.66
C ARG A 2 -10.26 -1.33 -0.55
N ALA A 3 -10.51 -2.09 -1.62
CA ALA A 3 -11.11 -1.59 -2.85
C ALA A 3 -12.37 -0.73 -2.60
N GLY A 4 -12.40 0.46 -3.21
CA GLY A 4 -13.47 1.44 -3.06
C GLY A 4 -13.24 2.51 -1.98
N ASP A 5 -12.26 2.32 -1.08
CA ASP A 5 -11.87 3.37 -0.14
C ASP A 5 -11.26 4.57 -0.88
N THR A 6 -11.48 5.78 -0.38
CA THR A 6 -10.93 7.02 -0.93
C THR A 6 -10.46 7.95 0.19
N GLY A 7 -9.43 8.76 -0.06
CA GLY A 7 -9.00 9.81 0.87
C GLY A 7 -7.48 9.92 1.05
N PRO A 8 -7.04 10.80 1.96
CA PRO A 8 -5.63 11.09 2.18
C PRO A 8 -4.84 9.86 2.65
N GLU A 9 -5.46 8.94 3.39
CA GLU A 9 -4.84 7.69 3.82
C GLU A 9 -4.50 6.78 2.62
N VAL A 10 -5.35 6.79 1.59
CA VAL A 10 -5.10 6.05 0.34
C VAL A 10 -3.97 6.72 -0.46
N THR A 11 -3.94 8.04 -0.53
CA THR A 11 -2.83 8.78 -1.14
C THR A 11 -1.51 8.48 -0.43
N ASP A 12 -1.50 8.38 0.90
CA ASP A 12 -0.30 8.03 1.65
C ASP A 12 0.21 6.61 1.32
N LEU A 13 -0.71 5.64 1.30
CA LEU A 13 -0.41 4.27 0.84
C LEU A 13 0.20 4.26 -0.57
N GLN A 14 -0.42 4.97 -1.52
CA GLN A 14 0.05 5.08 -2.90
C GLN A 14 1.48 5.65 -2.96
N ARG A 15 1.75 6.76 -2.25
CA ARG A 15 3.08 7.38 -2.18
C ARG A 15 4.13 6.45 -1.59
N ARG A 16 3.76 5.64 -0.59
CA ARG A 16 4.67 4.65 0.01
C ARG A 16 4.98 3.51 -0.95
N LEU A 17 3.98 2.94 -1.62
CA LEU A 17 4.19 1.86 -2.58
C LEU A 17 5.02 2.31 -3.79
N LEU A 18 4.96 3.59 -4.18
CA LEU A 18 5.86 4.17 -5.19
C LEU A 18 7.34 4.17 -4.79
N ARG A 19 7.64 4.13 -3.47
CA ARG A 19 9.01 3.99 -2.97
C ARG A 19 9.51 2.54 -3.00
N VAL A 20 8.63 1.58 -3.25
CA VAL A 20 8.99 0.16 -3.33
C VAL A 20 9.21 -0.20 -4.80
N PRO A 21 10.44 -0.55 -5.20
CA PRO A 21 10.74 -0.90 -6.59
C PRO A 21 9.79 -1.98 -7.13
N ASP A 22 9.27 -1.75 -8.33
CA ASP A 22 8.48 -2.70 -9.12
C ASP A 22 7.12 -3.14 -8.53
N VAL A 23 6.71 -2.57 -7.40
CA VAL A 23 5.44 -2.92 -6.74
C VAL A 23 4.26 -2.10 -7.27
N TYR A 24 4.43 -0.78 -7.38
CA TYR A 24 3.39 0.16 -7.84
C TYR A 24 3.94 1.19 -8.84
N ARG A 25 4.77 0.71 -9.77
CA ARG A 25 5.40 1.56 -10.80
C ARG A 25 4.33 2.33 -11.58
N ASP A 26 4.58 3.62 -11.78
CA ASP A 26 3.68 4.56 -12.48
C ASP A 26 2.26 4.63 -11.88
N GLY A 27 2.11 4.21 -10.62
CA GLY A 27 0.86 4.22 -9.89
C GLY A 27 0.37 5.64 -9.60
N SER A 28 -0.95 5.79 -9.58
CA SER A 28 -1.64 7.03 -9.24
C SER A 28 -1.46 7.40 -7.77
N THR A 29 -1.57 8.70 -7.44
CA THR A 29 -1.68 9.22 -6.06
C THR A 29 -2.99 9.96 -5.80
N GLU A 30 -4.02 9.72 -6.63
CA GLU A 30 -5.32 10.40 -6.58
C GLU A 30 -6.19 9.98 -5.38
N GLY A 31 -5.69 9.13 -4.49
CA GLY A 31 -6.37 8.77 -3.26
C GLY A 31 -7.58 7.86 -3.46
N THR A 32 -7.57 7.03 -4.51
CA THR A 32 -8.61 6.02 -4.77
C THR A 32 -8.02 4.62 -4.69
N TYR A 33 -8.64 3.75 -3.89
CA TYR A 33 -8.23 2.36 -3.74
C TYR A 33 -8.84 1.54 -4.88
N ASP A 34 -8.23 1.65 -6.06
CA ASP A 34 -8.67 1.00 -7.28
C ASP A 34 -8.10 -0.43 -7.44
N ALA A 35 -8.42 -1.07 -8.56
CA ALA A 35 -7.92 -2.41 -8.88
C ALA A 35 -6.38 -2.42 -9.02
N THR A 36 -5.78 -1.32 -9.50
CA THR A 36 -4.34 -1.17 -9.65
C THR A 36 -3.64 -1.18 -8.29
N LEU A 37 -4.17 -0.40 -7.33
CA LEU A 37 -3.65 -0.34 -5.97
C LEU A 37 -3.87 -1.66 -5.24
N THR A 38 -5.02 -2.30 -5.43
CA THR A 38 -5.30 -3.65 -4.89
C THR A 38 -4.26 -4.66 -5.38
N ALA A 39 -3.93 -4.66 -6.67
CA ALA A 39 -2.92 -5.54 -7.23
C ALA A 39 -1.50 -5.23 -6.74
N ALA A 40 -1.19 -3.96 -6.50
CA ALA A 40 0.11 -3.56 -5.92
C ALA A 40 0.26 -4.01 -4.47
N VAL A 41 -0.80 -3.88 -3.67
CA VAL A 41 -0.84 -4.35 -2.27
C VAL A 41 -0.69 -5.87 -2.23
N ALA A 42 -1.41 -6.60 -3.09
CA ALA A 42 -1.26 -8.05 -3.21
C ALA A 42 0.17 -8.47 -3.60
N ARG A 43 0.78 -7.76 -4.56
CA ARG A 43 2.17 -8.00 -4.97
C ARG A 43 3.15 -7.74 -3.83
N PHE A 44 2.98 -6.64 -3.11
CA PHE A 44 3.78 -6.33 -1.93
C PHE A 44 3.67 -7.44 -0.88
N GLN A 45 2.44 -7.85 -0.53
CA GLN A 45 2.21 -8.92 0.44
C GLN A 45 2.92 -10.22 0.04
N LEU A 46 2.79 -10.61 -1.23
CA LEU A 46 3.43 -11.81 -1.78
C LEU A 46 4.97 -11.73 -1.69
N TRP A 47 5.56 -10.62 -2.15
CA TRP A 47 7.03 -10.48 -2.23
C TRP A 47 7.70 -10.39 -0.87
N TYR A 48 7.01 -9.83 0.12
CA TYR A 48 7.55 -9.63 1.46
C TYR A 48 7.01 -10.61 2.50
N GLY A 49 6.25 -11.62 2.08
CA GLY A 49 5.75 -12.68 2.95
C GLY A 49 4.79 -12.17 4.04
N VAL A 50 4.05 -11.10 3.75
CA VAL A 50 3.02 -10.59 4.67
C VAL A 50 1.84 -11.55 4.66
N SER A 51 1.44 -12.00 5.84
CA SER A 51 0.26 -12.84 6.06
C SER A 51 -0.57 -12.25 7.21
N GLY A 52 -1.84 -12.64 7.32
CA GLY A 52 -2.78 -12.13 8.33
C GLY A 52 -3.86 -11.22 7.72
N ASP A 53 -3.49 -10.38 6.76
CA ASP A 53 -4.45 -9.58 5.97
C ASP A 53 -4.95 -10.36 4.75
N GLU A 54 -6.17 -10.04 4.30
CA GLU A 54 -6.69 -10.50 3.01
C GLU A 54 -5.81 -9.97 1.86
N THR A 55 -5.66 -10.77 0.80
CA THR A 55 -4.87 -10.40 -0.37
C THR A 55 -5.38 -9.10 -1.00
N GLY A 56 -4.50 -8.12 -1.14
CA GLY A 56 -4.85 -6.81 -1.69
C GLY A 56 -5.58 -5.89 -0.69
N VAL A 57 -5.68 -6.26 0.59
CA VAL A 57 -6.17 -5.40 1.67
C VAL A 57 -5.00 -4.81 2.45
N TYR A 58 -4.98 -3.49 2.60
CA TYR A 58 -4.00 -2.79 3.44
C TYR A 58 -4.50 -2.75 4.88
N GLY A 59 -4.35 -3.88 5.58
CA GLY A 59 -4.62 -4.03 7.01
C GLY A 59 -3.38 -3.78 7.87
N ASP A 60 -3.43 -4.15 9.15
CA ASP A 60 -2.41 -3.77 10.13
C ASP A 60 -1.06 -4.44 9.88
N ASP A 61 -1.06 -5.69 9.42
CA ASP A 61 0.18 -6.42 9.15
C ASP A 61 0.87 -5.89 7.89
N THR A 62 0.10 -5.60 6.85
CA THR A 62 0.59 -4.96 5.63
C THR A 62 1.09 -3.55 5.90
N ARG A 63 0.38 -2.78 6.74
CA ARG A 63 0.79 -1.44 7.16
C ARG A 63 2.13 -1.45 7.86
N ARG A 64 2.30 -2.26 8.91
CA ARG A 64 3.57 -2.40 9.63
C ARG A 64 4.72 -2.78 8.70
N ALA A 65 4.50 -3.73 7.80
CA ALA A 65 5.50 -4.17 6.85
C ALA A 65 5.91 -3.07 5.86
N LEU A 66 4.95 -2.30 5.33
CA LEU A 66 5.23 -1.21 4.38
C LEU A 66 5.91 -0.02 5.07
N GLU A 67 5.42 0.37 6.24
CA GLU A 67 5.95 1.52 6.99
C GLU A 67 7.39 1.30 7.47
N SER A 68 7.73 0.10 7.93
CA SER A 68 9.11 -0.24 8.32
C SER A 68 10.12 -0.14 7.16
N ARG A 69 9.67 -0.21 5.90
CA ARG A 69 10.51 -0.12 4.70
C ARG A 69 10.57 1.27 4.09
N THR A 70 9.53 2.06 4.30
CA THR A 70 9.36 3.37 3.66
C THR A 70 9.61 4.54 4.62
N GLY A 71 9.94 4.22 5.88
CA GLY A 71 9.94 5.13 7.02
C GLY A 71 8.52 5.37 7.50
N LEU A 72 8.30 5.50 8.81
CA LEU A 72 7.08 6.16 9.30
C LEU A 72 7.18 7.59 8.74
N GLY A 73 6.32 7.98 7.80
CA GLY A 73 6.40 9.32 7.22
C GLY A 73 6.47 10.37 8.33
N ASP A 74 7.36 11.36 8.15
CA ASP A 74 7.49 12.51 9.04
C ASP A 74 6.15 13.24 9.16
N ASP A 75 5.35 12.80 10.12
CA ASP A 75 4.24 13.55 10.71
C ASP A 75 4.62 13.71 12.20
N SER A 76 5.48 14.70 12.41
CA SER A 76 5.87 15.31 13.69
C SER A 76 5.91 16.81 13.49
#